data_AF-A0A441VGG9-F1
#
_entry.id   AF-A0A441VGG9-F1
#
_cell.length_a   1.000
_cell.length_b   1.000
_cell.length_c   1.000
_cell.angle_alpha   90.00
_cell.angle_beta   90.00
_cell.angle_gamma   90.00
#
_symmetry.space_group_name_H-M   'P 1'
#
loop_
_entity.id
_entity.type
_entity.pdbx_description
1 polymer ?
#
loop_
_entity_poly.entity_id
_entity_poly.type
_entity_poly.pdbx_seq_one_letter_code
_entity_poly.pdbx_strand_id
1 'polypeptide(L)'
;MCWHVLQFPTPAELQTAQALVTRTITEGWLSLINLDATWTDCPTSGDARHVRVLLRSGDANYNGTTLRPGTLTLSTAAERMQPPPNDPPGLLMGFPASWNQSDGDRAQFQALILHEFGHVLGFGHEQDRPDGVGGVACYTDDFPNTVHPIRRL
;
A
#
# COMPACT_ATOMS: atom_id res chain seq x y z
N MET A 1 11.10 -2.92 -0.18
CA MET A 1 10.08 -2.02 -0.78
C MET A 1 10.78 -1.06 -1.72
N CYS A 2 10.05 -0.48 -2.67
CA CYS A 2 10.65 0.52 -3.55
C CYS A 2 9.73 1.68 -3.89
N TRP A 3 10.30 2.86 -4.08
CA TRP A 3 9.58 4.07 -4.43
C TRP A 3 9.36 4.17 -5.95
N HIS A 4 8.11 4.36 -6.35
CA HIS A 4 7.71 4.72 -7.70
C HIS A 4 6.90 6.00 -7.61
N VAL A 5 7.50 7.16 -7.84
CA VAL A 5 6.83 8.43 -7.55
C VAL A 5 6.15 8.98 -8.80
N LEU A 6 4.88 9.38 -8.68
CA LEU A 6 4.21 10.23 -9.66
C LEU A 6 3.83 11.56 -9.02
N GLN A 7 4.56 12.61 -9.41
CA GLN A 7 4.27 14.03 -9.20
C GLN A 7 3.95 14.46 -7.76
N PHE A 8 4.96 15.03 -7.10
CA PHE A 8 4.82 15.97 -6.00
C PHE A 8 5.25 17.37 -6.46
N PRO A 9 4.67 18.45 -5.90
CA PRO A 9 5.02 19.81 -6.33
C PRO A 9 6.49 20.15 -6.07
N THR A 10 7.06 19.64 -4.98
CA THR A 10 8.47 19.84 -4.63
C THR A 10 9.15 18.55 -4.10
N PRO A 11 10.49 18.46 -4.21
CA PRO A 11 11.25 17.37 -3.58
C PRO A 11 11.09 17.30 -2.05
N ALA A 12 10.91 18.44 -1.38
CA ALA A 12 10.74 18.50 0.07
C ALA A 12 9.41 17.89 0.52
N GLU A 13 8.33 18.15 -0.22
CA GLU A 13 7.03 17.52 0.04
C GLU A 13 7.08 16.01 -0.21
N LEU A 14 7.77 15.58 -1.27
CA LEU A 14 7.99 14.16 -1.53
C LEU A 14 8.74 13.47 -0.37
N GLN A 15 9.83 14.07 0.12
CA GLN A 15 10.59 13.52 1.24
C GLN A 15 9.74 13.44 2.52
N THR A 16 8.90 14.44 2.75
CA THR A 16 7.97 14.45 3.89
C THR A 16 6.95 13.30 3.77
N ALA A 17 6.39 13.09 2.58
CA ALA A 17 5.47 12.00 2.30
C ALA A 17 6.13 10.62 2.47
N GLN A 18 7.34 10.44 1.93
CA GLN A 18 8.12 9.21 2.07
C GLN A 18 8.46 8.91 3.54
N ALA A 19 8.86 9.93 4.30
CA ALA A 19 9.16 9.80 5.73
C ALA A 19 7.93 9.38 6.54
N LEU A 20 6.77 9.99 6.27
CA LEU A 20 5.52 9.63 6.93
C LEU A 20 5.14 8.17 6.67
N VAL A 21 5.15 7.75 5.39
CA VAL A 21 4.79 6.38 5.00
C VAL A 21 5.75 5.37 5.62
N THR A 22 7.05 5.61 5.49
CA THR A 22 8.10 4.75 6.05
C THR A 22 7.93 4.59 7.55
N ARG A 23 7.79 5.71 8.27
CA ARG A 23 7.64 5.72 9.72
C ARG A 23 6.38 4.99 10.16
N THR A 24 5.25 5.30 9.52
CA THR A 24 3.94 4.71 9.86
C THR A 24 3.96 3.19 9.66
N ILE A 25 4.49 2.70 8.53
CA ILE A 25 4.62 1.27 8.26
C ILE A 25 5.57 0.59 9.25
N THR A 26 6.69 1.25 9.57
CA THR A 26 7.71 0.70 10.47
C THR A 26 7.20 0.58 11.90
N GLU A 27 6.66 1.67 12.45
CA GLU A 27 6.14 1.73 13.81
C GLU A 27 4.85 0.92 13.98
N GLY A 28 4.02 0.84 12.93
CA GLY A 28 2.75 0.15 12.99
C GLY A 28 2.84 -1.35 12.72
N TRP A 29 3.39 -1.76 11.58
CA TRP A 29 3.42 -3.17 11.20
C TRP A 29 4.77 -3.82 11.47
N LEU A 30 5.83 -3.32 10.83
CA LEU A 30 7.10 -4.03 10.74
C LEU A 30 7.72 -4.33 12.12
N SER A 31 7.68 -3.36 13.02
CA SER A 31 8.19 -3.54 14.40
C SER A 31 7.34 -4.52 15.22
N LEU A 32 6.02 -4.58 15.00
CA LEU A 32 5.13 -5.48 15.74
C LEU A 32 5.25 -6.93 15.31
N ILE A 33 5.57 -7.19 14.04
CA ILE A 33 5.67 -8.55 13.48
C ILE A 33 7.11 -8.98 13.18
N ASN A 34 8.11 -8.23 13.65
CA ASN A 34 9.53 -8.50 13.49
C ASN A 34 9.94 -8.78 12.03
N LEU A 35 9.47 -7.90 11.12
CA LEU A 35 9.87 -7.91 9.72
C LEU A 35 10.76 -6.70 9.43
N ASP A 36 11.81 -6.92 8.64
CA ASP A 36 12.66 -5.84 8.15
C ASP A 36 12.28 -5.46 6.72
N ALA A 37 12.38 -4.16 6.42
CA ALA A 37 12.18 -3.63 5.10
C ALA A 37 13.33 -2.70 4.70
N THR A 38 13.88 -2.95 3.51
CA THR A 38 14.77 -2.02 2.83
C THR A 38 13.97 -1.13 1.90
N TRP A 39 14.36 0.13 1.79
CA TRP A 39 13.74 1.13 0.92
C TRP A 39 14.74 1.61 -0.12
N THR A 40 14.33 1.62 -1.38
CA THR A 40 15.17 2.02 -2.52
C THR A 40 14.28 2.58 -3.63
N ASP A 41 14.87 3.17 -4.66
CA ASP A 41 14.12 3.50 -5.87
C ASP A 41 13.79 2.23 -6.63
N CYS A 42 12.60 2.16 -7.24
CA CYS A 42 12.19 0.95 -7.93
C CYS A 42 13.13 0.57 -9.07
N PRO A 43 13.75 -0.64 -9.04
CA PRO A 43 14.58 -1.10 -10.15
C PRO A 43 13.78 -1.25 -11.43
N THR A 44 14.36 -0.77 -12.53
CA THR A 44 13.78 -0.86 -13.89
C THR A 44 14.27 -2.08 -14.67
N SER A 45 15.12 -2.92 -14.05
CA SER A 45 15.64 -4.16 -14.63
C SER A 45 15.88 -5.23 -13.55
N GLY A 46 16.14 -6.46 -14.00
CA GLY A 46 16.39 -7.61 -13.14
C GLY A 46 15.12 -8.36 -12.70
N ASP A 47 15.34 -9.51 -12.06
CA ASP A 47 14.27 -10.48 -11.75
C ASP A 47 13.66 -10.29 -10.36
N ALA A 48 14.26 -9.43 -9.53
CA ALA A 48 13.80 -9.18 -8.17
C ALA A 48 12.43 -8.48 -8.16
N ARG A 49 11.48 -9.05 -7.43
CA ARG A 49 10.16 -8.45 -7.22
C ARG A 49 10.14 -7.63 -5.95
N HIS A 50 9.38 -6.54 -5.98
CA HIS A 50 9.31 -5.61 -4.86
C HIS A 50 7.86 -5.20 -4.61
N VAL A 51 7.54 -4.91 -3.35
CA VAL A 51 6.40 -4.04 -3.04
C VAL A 51 6.73 -2.66 -3.60
N ARG A 52 6.07 -2.29 -4.71
CA ARG A 52 6.11 -0.94 -5.25
C ARG A 52 5.24 -0.05 -4.37
N VAL A 53 5.78 1.11 -4.01
CA VAL A 53 5.06 2.14 -3.28
C VAL A 53 4.99 3.38 -4.15
N LEU A 54 3.77 3.72 -4.57
CA LEU A 54 3.50 4.91 -5.37
C LEU A 54 2.83 5.98 -4.53
N LEU A 55 3.39 7.17 -4.56
CA LEU A 55 2.86 8.34 -3.88
C LEU A 55 2.45 9.37 -4.94
N ARG A 56 1.28 9.99 -4.74
CA ARG A 56 0.75 11.04 -5.62
C ARG A 56 0.16 12.19 -4.80
N SER A 57 0.51 13.43 -5.13
CA SER A 57 -0.08 14.61 -4.49
C SER A 57 -1.33 15.09 -5.23
N GLY A 58 -2.30 15.63 -4.49
CA GLY A 58 -3.41 16.41 -5.05
C GLY A 58 -4.58 15.60 -5.60
N ASP A 59 -4.70 14.33 -5.24
CA ASP A 59 -5.88 13.53 -5.57
C ASP A 59 -6.90 13.62 -4.43
N ALA A 60 -8.03 14.30 -4.67
CA ALA A 60 -9.07 14.49 -3.66
C ALA A 60 -10.06 13.32 -3.60
N ASN A 61 -10.09 12.47 -4.63
CA ASN A 61 -11.04 11.36 -4.76
C ASN A 61 -10.38 10.00 -4.58
N TYR A 62 -9.09 9.98 -4.29
CA TYR A 62 -8.29 8.77 -4.18
C TYR A 62 -7.29 8.94 -3.03
N ASN A 63 -7.49 8.18 -1.96
CA ASN A 63 -6.67 8.32 -0.76
C ASN A 63 -5.68 7.15 -0.61
N GLY A 64 -5.98 5.96 -1.14
CA GLY A 64 -5.08 4.81 -1.15
C GLY A 64 -5.68 3.60 -1.85
N THR A 65 -4.83 2.69 -2.34
CA THR A 65 -5.25 1.35 -2.77
C THR A 65 -4.11 0.34 -2.76
N THR A 66 -4.46 -0.90 -2.48
CA THR A 66 -3.62 -2.09 -2.65
C THR A 66 -4.49 -3.22 -3.21
N LEU A 67 -4.67 -3.23 -4.53
CA LEU A 67 -5.65 -4.10 -5.22
C LEU A 67 -5.41 -5.60 -5.06
N ARG A 68 -4.18 -6.01 -4.73
CA ARG A 68 -3.80 -7.42 -4.64
C ARG A 68 -3.09 -7.66 -3.33
N PRO A 69 -3.47 -8.69 -2.56
CA PRO A 69 -2.88 -8.93 -1.24
C PRO A 69 -1.63 -9.81 -1.27
N GLY A 70 -0.79 -9.68 -0.24
CA GLY A 70 0.34 -10.57 0.02
C GLY A 70 1.35 -10.62 -1.12
N THR A 71 1.75 -11.82 -1.54
CA THR A 71 2.73 -11.97 -2.63
C THR A 71 2.21 -11.49 -3.99
N LEU A 72 0.89 -11.34 -4.15
CA LEU A 72 0.30 -10.81 -5.39
C LEU A 72 0.49 -9.28 -5.51
N THR A 73 0.86 -8.60 -4.43
CA THR A 73 1.24 -7.18 -4.44
C THR A 73 2.64 -6.94 -5.04
N LEU A 74 3.46 -7.98 -5.18
CA LEU A 74 4.83 -7.85 -5.67
C LEU A 74 4.84 -7.53 -7.16
N SER A 75 5.62 -6.51 -7.53
CA SER A 75 5.79 -6.06 -8.91
C SER A 75 7.18 -6.40 -9.45
N THR A 76 7.23 -6.80 -10.71
CA THR A 76 8.45 -6.98 -11.51
C THR A 76 8.98 -5.65 -12.05
N ALA A 77 10.21 -5.64 -12.55
CA ALA A 77 10.76 -4.50 -13.28
C ALA A 77 9.89 -4.10 -14.49
N ALA A 78 9.40 -5.06 -15.26
CA ALA A 78 8.60 -4.81 -16.46
C ALA A 78 7.21 -4.25 -16.15
N GLU A 79 6.52 -4.78 -15.13
CA GLU A 79 5.20 -4.28 -14.72
C GLU A 79 5.29 -2.83 -14.26
N ARG A 80 6.33 -2.47 -13.51
CA ARG A 80 6.53 -1.09 -13.00
C ARG A 80 6.66 -0.03 -14.08
N MET A 81 6.91 -0.41 -15.33
CA MET A 81 6.99 0.52 -16.46
C MET A 81 5.65 0.73 -17.19
N GLN A 82 4.59 0.01 -16.79
CA GLN A 82 3.27 0.12 -17.43
C GLN A 82 2.55 1.40 -17.00
N PRO A 83 2.00 2.19 -17.94
CA PRO A 83 1.16 3.33 -17.61
C PRO A 83 -0.26 2.88 -17.22
N PRO A 84 -1.04 3.76 -16.57
CA PRO A 84 -2.48 3.56 -16.39
C PRO A 84 -3.19 3.22 -17.72
N PRO A 85 -4.23 2.36 -17.72
CA PRO A 85 -4.90 1.78 -16.56
C PRO A 85 -4.26 0.48 -16.04
N ASN A 86 -3.17 0.00 -16.65
CA ASN A 86 -2.49 -1.24 -16.26
C ASN A 86 -1.57 -1.00 -15.05
N ASP A 87 -2.05 -0.28 -14.04
CA ASP A 87 -1.24 0.14 -12.91
C ASP A 87 -0.58 -1.09 -12.27
N PRO A 88 0.75 -1.06 -12.07
CA PRO A 88 1.47 -2.20 -11.54
C PRO A 88 0.95 -2.58 -10.15
N PRO A 89 1.08 -3.85 -9.73
CA PRO A 89 0.84 -4.24 -8.34
C PRO A 89 1.66 -3.36 -7.37
N GLY A 90 1.08 -3.05 -6.22
CA GLY A 90 1.76 -2.25 -5.21
C GLY A 90 0.81 -1.56 -4.25
N LEU A 91 1.41 -0.81 -3.33
CA LEU A 91 0.78 0.15 -2.45
C LEU A 91 0.74 1.49 -3.17
N LEU A 92 -0.44 2.06 -3.35
CA LEU A 92 -0.62 3.40 -3.93
C LEU A 92 -1.24 4.29 -2.85
N MET A 93 -0.67 5.47 -2.65
CA MET A 93 -1.14 6.45 -1.66
C MET A 93 -1.35 7.80 -2.35
N GLY A 94 -2.60 8.28 -2.29
CA GLY A 94 -2.94 9.64 -2.69
C GLY A 94 -2.86 10.57 -1.49
N PHE A 95 -2.16 11.70 -1.63
CA PHE A 95 -2.01 12.72 -0.61
C PHE A 95 -2.97 13.87 -0.91
N PRO A 96 -4.17 13.89 -0.30
CA PRO A 96 -5.12 14.99 -0.47
C PRO A 96 -4.57 16.25 0.24
N ALA A 97 -4.91 17.45 -0.23
CA ALA A 97 -4.42 18.70 0.38
C ALA A 97 -4.74 18.85 1.89
N SER A 98 -5.72 18.09 2.39
CA SER A 98 -6.12 18.06 3.80
C SER A 98 -5.30 17.12 4.68
N TRP A 99 -4.43 16.24 4.14
CA TRP A 99 -3.83 15.12 4.88
C TRP A 99 -3.07 15.53 6.17
N ASN A 100 -2.63 16.80 6.27
CA ASN A 100 -1.86 17.33 7.40
C ASN A 100 -2.43 18.65 7.98
N GLN A 101 -3.69 18.97 7.77
CA GLN A 101 -4.26 20.24 8.27
C GLN A 101 -4.49 20.22 9.78
N SER A 102 -4.69 19.04 10.37
CA SER A 102 -4.87 18.84 11.80
C SER A 102 -4.26 17.52 12.29
N ASP A 103 -4.18 17.37 13.62
CA ASP A 103 -3.81 16.11 14.27
C ASP A 103 -4.75 14.97 13.88
N GLY A 104 -6.05 15.26 13.73
CA GLY A 104 -7.06 14.30 13.31
C GLY A 104 -6.86 13.83 11.87
N ASP A 105 -6.59 14.76 10.95
CA ASP A 105 -6.33 14.42 9.54
C ASP A 105 -5.09 13.55 9.40
N ARG A 106 -4.01 13.89 10.14
CA ARG A 106 -2.80 13.06 10.17
C ARG A 106 -3.08 11.66 10.68
N ALA A 107 -3.80 11.53 11.79
CA ALA A 107 -4.13 10.24 12.38
C ALA A 107 -4.98 9.38 11.44
N GLN A 108 -5.96 10.00 10.76
CA GLN A 108 -6.78 9.30 9.76
C GLN A 108 -5.95 8.83 8.57
N PHE A 109 -5.03 9.67 8.09
CA PHE A 109 -4.17 9.30 6.98
C PHE A 109 -3.16 8.21 7.34
N GLN A 110 -2.62 8.23 8.57
CA GLN A 110 -1.80 7.15 9.10
C GLN A 110 -2.57 5.84 9.20
N ALA A 111 -3.81 5.86 9.69
CA ALA A 111 -4.69 4.69 9.70
C ALA A 111 -4.91 4.13 8.29
N LEU A 112 -5.08 4.98 7.28
CA LEU A 112 -5.19 4.56 5.90
C LEU A 112 -3.89 3.90 5.39
N ILE A 113 -2.72 4.49 5.65
CA ILE A 113 -1.42 3.87 5.31
C ILE A 113 -1.31 2.46 5.92
N LEU A 114 -1.72 2.29 7.18
CA LEU A 114 -1.68 1.00 7.86
C LEU A 114 -2.68 0.00 7.30
N HIS A 115 -3.87 0.46 6.92
CA HIS A 115 -4.91 -0.34 6.27
C HIS A 115 -4.39 -0.92 4.95
N GLU A 116 -3.90 -0.05 4.06
CA GLU A 116 -3.39 -0.45 2.75
C GLU A 116 -2.16 -1.36 2.87
N PHE A 117 -1.26 -1.05 3.82
CA PHE A 117 -0.12 -1.94 4.08
C PHE A 117 -0.55 -3.29 4.68
N GLY A 118 -1.69 -3.37 5.38
CA GLY A 118 -2.28 -4.63 5.80
C GLY A 118 -2.53 -5.57 4.61
N HIS A 119 -3.01 -5.03 3.49
CA HIS A 119 -3.18 -5.81 2.26
C HIS A 119 -1.84 -6.29 1.70
N VAL A 120 -0.78 -5.47 1.76
CA VAL A 120 0.59 -5.90 1.38
C VAL A 120 1.03 -7.14 2.19
N LEU A 121 0.65 -7.22 3.46
CA LEU A 121 0.93 -8.37 4.32
C LEU A 121 0.00 -9.56 4.11
N GLY A 122 -1.06 -9.40 3.32
CA GLY A 122 -2.02 -10.46 2.98
C GLY A 122 -3.34 -10.41 3.75
N PHE A 123 -3.57 -9.37 4.56
CA PHE A 123 -4.86 -9.20 5.23
C PHE A 123 -5.93 -8.76 4.23
N GLY A 124 -7.10 -9.39 4.28
CA GLY A 124 -8.30 -8.91 3.61
C GLY A 124 -9.09 -7.98 4.52
N HIS A 125 -10.12 -7.38 3.94
CA HIS A 125 -11.08 -6.62 4.71
C HIS A 125 -11.84 -7.53 5.69
N GLU A 126 -12.02 -7.07 6.93
CA GLU A 126 -12.74 -7.84 7.96
C GLU A 126 -14.21 -8.05 7.60
N GLN A 127 -14.85 -7.08 6.92
CA GLN A 127 -16.26 -7.25 6.50
C GLN A 127 -16.47 -8.36 5.46
N ASP A 128 -15.41 -8.80 4.77
CA ASP A 128 -15.45 -9.83 3.74
C ASP A 128 -15.17 -11.23 4.29
N ARG A 129 -15.10 -11.37 5.62
CA ARG A 129 -14.87 -12.65 6.26
C ARG A 129 -16.02 -13.63 5.95
N PRO A 130 -15.74 -14.89 5.58
CA PRO A 130 -16.80 -15.85 5.19
C PRO A 130 -17.88 -16.10 6.25
N ASP A 131 -17.56 -15.92 7.53
CA ASP A 131 -18.45 -16.08 8.68
C ASP A 131 -18.95 -14.73 9.24
N GLY A 132 -18.78 -13.63 8.52
CA GLY A 132 -19.29 -12.31 8.88
C GLY A 132 -20.83 -12.27 8.88
N VAL A 133 -21.41 -11.55 9.86
CA VAL A 133 -22.87 -11.37 9.99
C VAL A 133 -23.36 -10.38 8.91
N GLY A 134 -23.53 -10.90 7.71
CA GLY A 134 -23.94 -10.13 6.54
C GLY A 134 -23.37 -10.66 5.23
N GLY A 135 -23.17 -11.99 5.12
CA GLY A 135 -22.44 -12.74 4.09
C GLY A 135 -22.88 -12.59 2.62
N VAL A 136 -23.25 -11.38 2.21
CA VAL A 136 -23.63 -10.95 0.86
C VAL A 136 -23.14 -9.51 0.58
N ALA A 137 -22.60 -8.76 1.56
CA ALA A 137 -22.48 -7.31 1.39
C ALA A 137 -21.31 -6.78 0.54
N CYS A 138 -20.17 -7.47 0.38
CA CYS A 138 -18.99 -6.85 -0.24
C CYS A 138 -18.07 -7.80 -1.06
N TYR A 139 -18.57 -8.92 -1.59
CA TYR A 139 -17.84 -9.88 -2.44
C TYR A 139 -17.44 -9.36 -3.85
N THR A 140 -17.00 -8.11 -3.99
CA THR A 140 -16.69 -7.51 -5.31
C THR A 140 -15.22 -7.12 -5.51
N ASP A 141 -14.32 -7.41 -4.57
CA ASP A 141 -12.91 -6.99 -4.65
C ASP A 141 -11.92 -8.08 -5.13
N ASP A 142 -12.40 -9.14 -5.78
CA ASP A 142 -11.58 -10.23 -6.34
C ASP A 142 -10.64 -10.91 -5.32
N PHE A 143 -10.90 -10.78 -4.00
CA PHE A 143 -10.10 -11.45 -2.99
C PHE A 143 -10.25 -12.98 -3.13
N PRO A 144 -9.15 -13.73 -3.32
CA PRO A 144 -9.24 -15.17 -3.52
C PRO A 144 -9.74 -15.86 -2.25
N ASN A 145 -10.78 -16.69 -2.39
CA ASN A 145 -11.44 -17.51 -1.37
C ASN A 145 -10.50 -18.50 -0.63
N THR A 146 -9.21 -18.49 -0.96
CA THR A 146 -8.17 -19.36 -0.42
C THR A 146 -7.09 -18.49 0.20
N VAL A 147 -7.35 -18.02 1.42
CA VAL A 147 -6.28 -17.60 2.32
C VAL A 147 -5.49 -18.87 2.64
N HIS A 148 -4.45 -19.15 1.86
CA HIS A 148 -3.52 -20.22 2.21
C HIS A 148 -2.90 -19.83 3.56
N PRO A 149 -3.08 -20.65 4.62
CA PRO A 149 -2.47 -20.34 5.90
C PRO A 149 -0.98 -20.19 5.69
N ILE A 150 -0.41 -19.09 6.23
CA ILE A 150 1.03 -18.92 6.36
C ILE A 150 1.52 -20.16 7.11
N ARG A 151 2.13 -21.10 6.37
CA ARG A 151 2.81 -22.23 6.99
C ARG A 151 3.93 -21.63 7.81
N ARG A 152 3.86 -21.82 9.12
CA ARG A 152 4.95 -21.53 10.07
C ARG A 152 6.24 -22.06 9.45
N LEU A 153 7.22 -21.17 9.27
CA LEU A 153 8.62 -21.53 9.05
C LEU A 153 9.18 -22.17 10.32
#